data_AF-A0A101FJ45-F1
#
_entry.id   AF-A0A101FJ45-F1
#
_cell.length_a   1.000
_cell.length_b   1.000
_cell.length_c   1.000
_cell.angle_alpha   90.00
_cell.angle_beta   90.00
_cell.angle_gamma   90.00
#
_symmetry.space_group_name_H-M   'P 1'
#
loop_
_entity.id
_entity.type
_entity.pdbx_description
1 polymer ?
#
loop_
_entity_poly.entity_id
_entity_poly.type
_entity_poly.pdbx_seq_one_letter_code
_entity_poly.pdbx_strand_id
1 'polypeptide(L)'
;MKIENKNLAFFNFTIKPEKLEGGDSSFAEYLKVALSELETQEFLQKTQEEKTQMAFNKIEQTLEILESMVNTSLSSSKAETIGDFLLSQAMEIDKIVSSLPESYTKKFIKDWAFLLGVEAQKIKKGFYS
;
A
#
# COMPACT_ATOMS: atom_id res chain seq x y z
N MET A 1 -38.12 2.37 -6.37
CA MET A 1 -36.71 2.16 -6.76
C MET A 1 -36.05 1.37 -5.64
N LYS A 2 -35.73 0.09 -5.86
CA LYS A 2 -35.14 -0.80 -4.84
C LYS A 2 -33.64 -0.55 -4.79
N ILE A 3 -33.11 -0.23 -3.61
CA ILE A 3 -31.66 -0.14 -3.39
C ILE A 3 -31.18 -1.56 -3.09
N GLU A 4 -30.60 -2.22 -4.09
CA GLU A 4 -29.91 -3.49 -3.88
C GLU A 4 -28.55 -3.21 -3.24
N ASN A 5 -28.44 -3.53 -1.95
CA ASN A 5 -27.19 -3.46 -1.20
C ASN A 5 -26.33 -4.69 -1.56
N LYS A 6 -25.45 -4.53 -2.56
CA LYS A 6 -24.74 -5.65 -3.23
C LYS A 6 -23.35 -5.98 -2.69
N ASN A 7 -22.97 -5.54 -1.49
CA ASN A 7 -21.67 -5.87 -0.90
C ASN A 7 -21.76 -6.23 0.58
N LEU A 8 -22.65 -7.15 0.94
CA LEU A 8 -22.42 -8.01 2.10
C LEU A 8 -21.65 -9.22 1.58
N ALA A 9 -20.32 -9.14 1.63
CA ALA A 9 -19.48 -10.32 1.49
C ALA A 9 -19.92 -11.30 2.59
N PHE A 10 -20.62 -12.37 2.18
CA PHE A 10 -20.84 -13.53 3.03
C PHE A 10 -19.47 -14.13 3.31
N PHE A 11 -18.84 -13.73 4.39
CA PHE A 11 -17.70 -14.44 4.96
C PHE A 11 -18.24 -15.79 5.43
N ASN A 12 -18.03 -16.83 4.61
CA ASN A 12 -18.28 -18.21 5.01
C ASN A 12 -17.31 -18.52 6.16
N PHE A 13 -17.80 -18.40 7.40
CA PHE A 13 -17.16 -18.91 8.60
C PHE A 13 -17.06 -20.43 8.48
N THR A 14 -15.99 -20.91 7.85
CA THR A 14 -15.59 -22.31 7.93
C THR A 14 -14.41 -22.36 8.87
N ILE A 15 -14.70 -22.30 10.17
CA ILE A 15 -13.75 -22.74 11.19
C ILE A 15 -13.50 -24.21 10.85
N LYS A 16 -12.32 -24.53 10.32
CA LYS A 16 -11.92 -25.94 10.22
C LYS A 16 -11.66 -26.39 11.65
N PRO A 17 -12.48 -27.28 12.23
CA PRO A 17 -12.16 -27.82 13.52
C PRO A 17 -10.93 -28.69 13.32
N GLU A 18 -9.77 -28.19 13.74
CA GLU A 18 -8.62 -29.04 13.95
C GLU A 18 -9.06 -30.06 15.01
N LYS A 19 -8.94 -31.36 14.69
CA LYS A 19 -9.34 -32.43 15.60
C LYS A 19 -8.41 -32.40 16.81
N LEU A 20 -8.81 -31.66 17.84
CA LEU A 20 -8.23 -31.76 19.18
C LEU A 20 -8.74 -33.08 19.77
N GLU A 21 -7.88 -34.09 19.77
CA GLU A 21 -8.12 -35.34 20.48
C GLU A 21 -8.15 -35.07 22.00
N GLY A 22 -9.35 -35.06 22.57
CA GLY A 22 -9.59 -35.44 23.97
C GLY A 22 -9.60 -34.32 25.02
N GLY A 23 -10.78 -34.14 25.64
CA GLY A 23 -10.95 -33.57 26.98
C GLY A 23 -11.53 -32.16 27.00
N ASP A 24 -12.77 -32.01 27.49
CA ASP A 24 -13.46 -30.77 27.92
C ASP A 24 -12.84 -29.43 27.46
N SER A 25 -12.70 -29.23 26.15
CA SER A 25 -12.29 -27.94 25.58
C SER A 25 -13.50 -27.01 25.65
N SER A 26 -13.72 -26.48 26.85
CA SER A 26 -14.83 -25.60 27.19
C SER A 26 -14.98 -24.50 26.15
N PHE A 27 -16.20 -24.05 25.91
CA PHE A 27 -16.50 -22.87 25.08
C PHE A 27 -15.53 -21.69 25.35
N ALA A 28 -15.01 -21.56 26.57
CA ALA A 28 -14.01 -20.57 26.95
C ALA A 28 -12.67 -20.71 26.20
N GLU A 29 -12.22 -21.93 25.91
CA GLU A 29 -10.97 -22.17 25.18
C GLU A 29 -11.13 -21.84 23.69
N TYR A 30 -12.27 -22.22 23.09
CA TYR A 30 -12.63 -21.78 21.73
C TYR A 30 -12.79 -20.26 21.62
N LEU A 31 -13.46 -19.63 22.59
CA LEU A 31 -13.62 -18.17 22.63
C LEU A 31 -12.26 -17.47 22.74
N LYS A 32 -11.35 -18.00 23.55
CA LYS A 32 -10.00 -17.44 23.70
C LYS A 32 -9.21 -17.49 22.39
N VAL A 33 -9.24 -18.62 21.69
CA VAL A 33 -8.60 -18.76 20.37
C VAL A 33 -9.21 -17.78 19.37
N ALA A 34 -10.54 -17.71 19.29
CA ALA A 34 -11.22 -16.80 18.38
C ALA A 34 -10.91 -15.32 18.65
N LEU A 35 -10.82 -14.91 19.91
CA LEU A 35 -10.43 -13.54 20.29
C LEU A 35 -8.98 -13.23 19.90
N SER A 36 -8.03 -14.15 20.15
CA SER A 36 -6.63 -13.96 19.75
C SER A 36 -6.45 -13.91 18.23
N GLU A 37 -7.23 -14.69 17.48
CA GLU A 37 -7.26 -14.61 16.01
C GLU A 37 -7.78 -13.26 15.51
N LEU A 38 -8.86 -12.75 16.13
CA LEU A 38 -9.41 -11.42 15.83
C LEU A 38 -8.40 -10.30 16.11
N GLU A 39 -7.75 -10.31 17.27
CA GLU A 39 -6.70 -9.33 17.63
C GLU A 39 -5.54 -9.34 16.61
N THR A 40 -5.14 -10.53 16.17
CA THR A 40 -4.07 -10.69 15.16
C THR A 40 -4.50 -10.13 13.81
N GLN A 41 -5.76 -10.34 13.40
CA GLN A 41 -6.30 -9.81 12.15
C GLN A 41 -6.41 -8.29 12.18
N GLU A 42 -6.87 -7.71 13.29
CA GLU A 42 -6.93 -6.26 13.48
C GLU A 42 -5.53 -5.64 13.38
N PHE A 43 -4.53 -6.25 14.03
CA PHE A 43 -3.14 -5.82 13.93
C PHE A 43 -2.59 -5.88 12.49
N LEU A 44 -2.90 -6.95 11.74
CA LEU A 44 -2.51 -7.09 10.34
C LEU A 44 -3.17 -6.04 9.44
N GLN A 45 -4.46 -5.77 9.65
CA GLN A 45 -5.19 -4.72 8.92
C GLN A 45 -4.58 -3.36 9.19
N LYS A 46 -4.34 -3.01 10.47
CA LYS A 46 -3.69 -1.76 10.84
C LYS A 46 -2.30 -1.61 10.22
N THR A 47 -1.51 -2.67 10.22
CA THR A 47 -0.18 -2.68 9.58
C THR A 47 -0.28 -2.45 8.06
N GLN A 48 -1.31 -3.00 7.40
CA GLN A 48 -1.55 -2.77 5.97
C GLN A 48 -2.00 -1.34 5.68
N GLU A 49 -2.86 -0.77 6.53
CA GLU A 49 -3.30 0.62 6.45
C GLU A 49 -2.12 1.58 6.62
N GLU A 50 -1.27 1.37 7.62
CA GLU A 50 -0.09 2.20 7.86
C GLU A 50 0.89 2.18 6.68
N LYS A 51 1.16 1.01 6.11
CA LYS A 51 2.00 0.88 4.89
C LYS A 51 1.37 1.58 3.69
N THR A 52 0.06 1.46 3.52
CA THR A 52 -0.68 2.12 2.45
C THR A 52 -0.59 3.64 2.59
N GLN A 53 -0.80 4.16 3.80
CA GLN A 53 -0.67 5.58 4.10
C GLN A 53 0.76 6.08 3.87
N MET A 54 1.76 5.32 4.29
CA MET A 54 3.16 5.66 4.07
C MET A 54 3.49 5.78 2.58
N ALA A 55 2.97 4.87 1.75
CA ALA A 55 3.16 4.93 0.30
C ALA A 55 2.46 6.16 -0.31
N PHE A 56 1.24 6.49 0.13
CA PHE A 56 0.54 7.69 -0.33
C PHE A 56 1.27 8.98 0.05
N ASN A 57 1.71 9.11 1.30
CA ASN A 57 2.46 10.28 1.76
C ASN A 57 3.73 10.50 0.92
N LYS A 58 4.41 9.42 0.52
CA LYS A 58 5.58 9.51 -0.37
C LYS A 58 5.21 9.99 -1.77
N ILE A 59 4.10 9.48 -2.33
CA ILE A 59 3.59 9.95 -3.63
C ILE A 59 3.29 11.45 -3.55
N GLU A 60 2.55 11.90 -2.53
CA GLU A 60 2.22 13.32 -2.34
C GLU A 60 3.47 14.19 -2.28
N GLN A 61 4.47 13.82 -1.46
CA GLN A 61 5.74 14.54 -1.38
C GLN A 61 6.47 14.63 -2.73
N THR A 62 6.47 13.55 -3.52
CA THR A 62 7.08 13.58 -4.86
C THR A 62 6.32 14.47 -5.84
N LEU A 63 5.00 14.53 -5.73
CA LEU A 63 4.16 15.39 -6.58
C LEU A 63 4.38 16.86 -6.26
N GLU A 64 4.48 17.25 -4.99
CA GLU A 64 4.81 18.62 -4.59
C GLU A 64 6.13 19.10 -5.21
N ILE A 65 7.14 18.23 -5.23
CA ILE A 65 8.44 18.52 -5.85
C ILE A 65 8.27 18.69 -7.36
N LEU A 66 7.55 17.80 -8.04
CA LEU A 66 7.27 17.91 -9.48
C LEU A 66 6.48 19.18 -9.83
N GLU A 67 5.50 19.57 -9.02
CA GLU A 67 4.75 20.83 -9.21
C GLU A 67 5.66 22.05 -9.07
N SER A 68 6.58 22.04 -8.08
CA SER A 68 7.52 23.14 -7.88
C SER A 68 8.47 23.36 -9.07
N MET A 69 8.73 22.30 -9.86
CA MET A 69 9.57 22.38 -11.05
C MET A 69 8.91 23.08 -12.23
N VAL A 70 7.58 22.99 -12.37
CA VAL A 70 6.86 23.58 -13.50
C VAL A 70 7.14 25.09 -13.60
N ASN A 71 7.37 25.75 -12.46
CA ASN A 71 7.58 27.18 -12.37
C ASN A 71 9.06 27.60 -12.28
N THR A 72 10.01 26.66 -12.39
CA THR A 72 11.44 26.94 -12.24
C THR A 72 12.28 26.39 -13.39
N SER A 73 13.24 27.20 -13.87
CA SER A 73 14.24 26.73 -14.81
C SER A 73 15.12 25.65 -14.16
N LEU A 74 15.13 24.45 -14.76
CA LEU A 74 16.00 23.37 -14.32
C LEU A 74 17.38 23.48 -14.98
N SER A 75 18.41 23.69 -14.16
CA SER A 75 19.78 23.41 -14.57
C SER A 75 20.01 21.89 -14.65
N SER A 76 20.98 21.45 -15.45
CA SER A 76 21.36 20.03 -15.54
C SER A 76 21.66 19.41 -14.16
N SER A 77 22.34 20.14 -13.28
CA SER A 77 22.62 19.66 -11.91
C SER A 77 21.36 19.48 -11.05
N LYS A 78 20.37 20.38 -11.18
CA LYS A 78 19.09 20.27 -10.49
C LYS A 78 18.29 19.10 -11.05
N ALA A 79 18.27 18.93 -12.37
CA ALA A 79 17.61 17.82 -13.04
C ALA A 79 18.15 16.46 -12.58
N GLU A 80 19.47 16.31 -12.48
CA GLU A 80 20.08 15.08 -11.98
C GLU A 80 19.66 14.79 -10.52
N THR A 81 19.78 15.79 -9.65
CA THR A 81 19.43 15.68 -8.21
C THR A 81 17.97 15.27 -8.01
N ILE A 82 17.08 15.94 -8.73
CA ILE A 82 15.64 15.68 -8.69
C ILE A 82 15.33 14.30 -9.24
N GLY A 83 15.93 13.94 -10.38
CA GLY A 83 15.69 12.66 -11.01
C GLY A 83 16.11 11.50 -10.11
N ASP A 84 17.27 11.61 -9.47
CA ASP A 84 17.74 10.62 -8.50
C ASP A 84 16.82 10.52 -7.29
N PHE A 85 16.33 11.66 -6.78
CA PHE A 85 15.35 11.68 -5.69
C PHE A 85 14.06 10.96 -6.07
N LEU A 86 13.47 11.28 -7.23
CA LEU A 86 12.22 10.66 -7.70
C LEU A 86 12.39 9.16 -7.94
N LEU A 87 13.53 8.75 -8.49
CA LEU A 87 13.84 7.34 -8.70
C LEU A 87 13.97 6.59 -7.36
N SER A 88 14.63 7.19 -6.36
CA SER A 88 14.72 6.63 -5.01
C SER A 88 13.32 6.46 -4.39
N GLN A 89 12.46 7.49 -4.50
CA GLN A 89 11.11 7.41 -3.97
C GLN A 89 10.27 6.34 -4.68
N ALA A 90 10.38 6.21 -6.00
CA ALA A 90 9.72 5.15 -6.76
C ALA A 90 10.11 3.75 -6.26
N MET A 91 11.41 3.51 -6.03
CA MET A 91 11.90 2.24 -5.49
C MET A 91 11.43 1.97 -4.05
N GLU A 92 11.41 3.00 -3.21
CA GLU A 92 10.91 2.89 -1.84
C GLU A 92 9.41 2.57 -1.80
N ILE A 93 8.61 3.23 -2.63
CA ILE A 93 7.17 2.97 -2.77
C ILE A 93 6.95 1.52 -3.23
N ASP A 94 7.65 1.06 -4.28
CA ASP A 94 7.51 -0.32 -4.76
C ASP A 94 7.87 -1.35 -3.68
N LYS A 95 8.91 -1.07 -2.87
CA LYS A 95 9.29 -1.93 -1.74
C LYS A 95 8.21 -2.00 -0.67
N ILE A 96 7.60 -0.88 -0.29
CA ILE A 96 6.50 -0.83 0.70
C ILE A 96 5.32 -1.68 0.19
N VAL A 97 4.92 -1.43 -1.06
CA VAL A 97 3.72 -1.99 -1.69
C VAL A 97 3.87 -3.46 -2.04
N SER A 98 5.10 -3.93 -2.26
CA SER A 98 5.40 -5.35 -2.50
C SER A 98 4.97 -6.26 -1.36
N SER A 99 4.89 -5.73 -0.13
CA SER A 99 4.43 -6.47 1.05
C SER A 99 2.92 -6.39 1.31
N LEU A 100 2.18 -5.64 0.49
CA LEU A 100 0.72 -5.52 0.61
C LEU A 100 0.01 -6.67 -0.15
N PRO A 101 -1.17 -7.10 0.34
CA PRO A 101 -1.99 -8.08 -0.36
C PRO A 101 -2.47 -7.54 -1.71
N GLU A 102 -2.73 -8.45 -2.65
CA GLU A 102 -3.16 -8.07 -3.99
C GLU A 102 -4.52 -7.35 -3.96
N SER A 103 -4.55 -6.13 -4.49
CA SER A 103 -5.72 -5.25 -4.45
C SER A 103 -5.63 -4.18 -5.52
N TYR A 104 -6.76 -3.52 -5.81
CA TYR A 104 -6.78 -2.35 -6.68
C TYR A 104 -5.88 -1.22 -6.15
N THR A 105 -5.87 -1.02 -4.83
CA THR A 105 -5.01 -0.02 -4.17
C THR A 105 -3.53 -0.33 -4.40
N LYS A 106 -3.10 -1.59 -4.21
CA LYS A 106 -1.73 -2.02 -4.48
C LYS A 106 -1.33 -1.72 -5.93
N LYS A 107 -2.20 -2.09 -6.88
CA LYS A 107 -1.96 -1.85 -8.31
C LYS A 107 -1.86 -0.35 -8.60
N PHE A 108 -2.78 0.46 -8.09
CA PHE A 108 -2.78 1.91 -8.25
C PHE A 108 -1.47 2.53 -7.77
N ILE A 109 -1.00 2.17 -6.57
CA ILE A 109 0.24 2.70 -6.02
C ILE A 109 1.46 2.24 -6.85
N LYS A 110 1.46 1.00 -7.36
CA LYS A 110 2.51 0.53 -8.27
C LYS A 110 2.56 1.31 -9.58
N ASP A 111 1.41 1.62 -10.17
CA ASP A 111 1.32 2.42 -11.39
C ASP A 111 1.91 3.83 -11.16
N TRP A 112 1.67 4.42 -9.98
CA TRP A 112 2.30 5.67 -9.57
C TRP A 112 3.81 5.56 -9.39
N ALA A 113 4.30 4.52 -8.71
CA ALA A 113 5.75 4.30 -8.57
C ALA A 113 6.43 4.17 -9.94
N PHE A 114 5.80 3.46 -10.88
CA PHE A 114 6.27 3.36 -12.25
C PHE A 114 6.30 4.72 -12.95
N LEU A 115 5.22 5.50 -12.85
CA LEU A 115 5.15 6.84 -13.43
C LEU A 115 6.26 7.75 -12.89
N LEU A 116 6.48 7.76 -11.58
CA LEU A 116 7.56 8.53 -10.93
C LEU A 116 8.94 8.12 -11.48
N GLY A 117 9.18 6.83 -11.67
CA GLY A 117 10.40 6.33 -12.30
C GLY A 117 10.57 6.80 -13.75
N VAL A 118 9.49 6.86 -14.53
CA VAL A 118 9.51 7.40 -15.90
C VAL A 118 9.81 8.91 -15.89
N GLU A 119 9.15 9.67 -15.01
CA GLU A 119 9.37 11.12 -14.90
C GLU A 119 10.79 11.46 -14.45
N ALA A 120 11.34 10.69 -13.50
CA ALA A 120 12.74 10.79 -13.10
C ALA A 120 13.68 10.69 -14.31
N GLN A 121 13.47 9.70 -15.19
CA GLN A 121 14.30 9.51 -16.38
C GLN A 121 14.13 10.63 -17.41
N LYS A 122 12.91 11.15 -17.59
CA LYS A 122 12.66 12.29 -18.48
C LYS A 122 13.37 13.56 -18.00
N ILE A 123 13.31 13.82 -16.70
CA ILE A 123 14.01 14.96 -16.07
C ILE A 123 15.51 14.85 -16.30
N LYS A 124 16.12 13.69 -16.00
CA LYS A 124 17.56 13.45 -16.21
C LYS A 124 17.99 13.61 -17.67
N LYS A 125 17.12 13.24 -18.61
CA LYS A 125 17.36 13.38 -20.06
C LYS A 125 17.11 14.79 -20.60
N GLY A 126 16.69 15.74 -19.76
CA GLY A 126 16.48 17.13 -20.16
C GLY A 126 15.21 17.38 -20.96
N PHE A 127 14.16 16.55 -20.81
CA PHE A 127 12.88 16.76 -21.50
C PHE A 127 12.15 18.04 -21.06
N TYR A 128 12.57 18.63 -19.93
CA TYR A 128 11.96 19.81 -19.30
C TYR A 128 12.95 20.98 -19.21
N SER A 129 14.03 20.94 -20.00
CA SER A 129 15.11 21.94 -20.04
C SER A 129 15.01 22.85 -21.25
#